data_AF-A0A512HBZ1-F1
#
_entry.id   AF-A0A512HBZ1-F1
#
_cell.length_a   1.000
_cell.length_b   1.000
_cell.length_c   1.000
_cell.angle_alpha   90.00
_cell.angle_beta   90.00
_cell.angle_gamma   90.00
#
_symmetry.space_group_name_H-M   'P 1'
#
loop_
_entity.id
_entity.type
_entity.pdbx_description
1 polymer ?
#
loop_
_entity_poly.entity_id
_entity_poly.type
_entity_poly.pdbx_seq_one_letter_code
_entity_poly.pdbx_strand_id
1 'polypeptide(L)'
;MAREPSLRPARPSSSPAEAPQPARIKGRVQQGFLLLREILERAGRPDLAARLATWGTVDDLMLDSPELVPSLLGLAWEMRADAAFGELFKAEEGGAVVDSQDQPIAPCGRTYQQVIHSHLYASTRLAIEQADRTWAVREAKRARARWRKEQATARRSLLKMFRKPREPDFDPAEFRAKSPKRGLYEALKPYLTTPDQFSLAQSYALLTTAHIRVLGDLLPTFTRPEQIAFLAALTEGDVYVLRRCARIYGEWKLGLRRPKRPRPGTEPPPVSEEDEARLIGEEAAIFRELMAHHHAAIEELKVMGPNAERLIDLVAPVFGDSIWSVLGDKQALHNVVNTPEHLMASLGPFCRYVTPAVSEIWLQMNDQEIIVDILKFARETFREKEFAYYLADPSRLVVWSSLPAKFNNNFKYQRDAMKSNLIRNEQDLRTVCAGVFESLRQGKVL
;
A
#
# COMPACT_ATOMS: atom_id res chain seq x y z
N MET A 1 -41.23 -46.90 57.56
CA MET A 1 -40.38 -47.18 56.38
C MET A 1 -39.19 -46.23 56.44
N ALA A 2 -38.10 -46.72 57.00
CA ALA A 2 -36.89 -45.96 57.35
C ALA A 2 -35.74 -46.34 56.40
N ARG A 3 -34.84 -45.38 56.19
CA ARG A 3 -33.80 -45.29 55.16
C ARG A 3 -32.67 -46.32 55.34
N GLU A 4 -32.26 -46.95 54.24
CA GLU A 4 -30.94 -47.55 54.09
C GLU A 4 -29.90 -46.48 53.68
N PRO A 5 -28.67 -46.50 54.22
CA PRO A 5 -27.61 -45.60 53.80
C PRO A 5 -26.94 -46.11 52.51
N SER A 6 -27.02 -45.28 51.46
CA SER A 6 -26.33 -45.47 50.19
C SER A 6 -24.82 -45.32 50.36
N LEU A 7 -24.09 -46.40 50.04
CA LEU A 7 -22.64 -46.41 49.83
C LEU A 7 -22.30 -45.55 48.60
N ARG A 8 -21.53 -44.47 48.79
CA ARG A 8 -20.88 -43.73 47.70
C ARG A 8 -19.61 -44.47 47.27
N PRO A 9 -19.38 -44.73 45.97
CA PRO A 9 -18.06 -45.12 45.50
C PRO A 9 -17.10 -43.91 45.52
N ALA A 10 -15.85 -44.19 45.88
CA ALA A 10 -14.76 -43.22 45.95
C ALA A 10 -14.51 -42.56 44.58
N ARG A 11 -14.39 -41.22 44.58
CA ARG A 11 -13.88 -40.48 43.43
C ARG A 11 -12.39 -40.82 43.23
N PRO A 12 -11.94 -41.18 42.02
CA PRO A 12 -10.52 -41.21 41.74
C PRO A 12 -9.95 -39.79 41.85
N SER A 13 -8.86 -39.65 42.58
CA SER A 13 -8.09 -38.42 42.69
C SER A 13 -7.38 -38.15 41.37
N SER A 14 -7.98 -37.34 40.50
CA SER A 14 -7.26 -36.72 39.40
C SER A 14 -6.44 -35.54 39.96
N SER A 15 -5.18 -35.78 40.30
CA SER A 15 -4.21 -34.69 40.43
C SER A 15 -4.20 -33.92 39.11
N PRO A 16 -4.34 -32.58 39.12
CA PRO A 16 -4.25 -31.81 37.90
C PRO A 16 -2.82 -31.96 37.34
N ALA A 17 -2.71 -32.34 36.07
CA ALA A 17 -1.44 -32.42 35.36
C ALA A 17 -0.68 -31.09 35.54
N GLU A 18 0.47 -31.18 36.19
CA GLU A 18 1.34 -30.05 36.48
C GLU A 18 1.78 -29.42 35.15
N ALA A 19 1.43 -28.15 34.92
CA ALA A 19 1.79 -27.46 33.70
C ALA A 19 3.33 -27.55 33.50
N PRO A 20 3.81 -27.97 32.31
CA PRO A 20 5.23 -28.24 32.12
C PRO A 20 6.07 -26.98 32.35
N GLN A 21 7.09 -27.11 33.21
CA GLN A 21 7.93 -25.99 33.62
C GLN A 21 8.66 -25.34 32.41
N PRO A 22 8.59 -24.01 32.23
CA PRO A 22 9.07 -23.30 31.03
C PRO A 22 10.58 -23.46 30.77
N ALA A 23 11.40 -23.71 31.80
CA ALA A 23 12.84 -23.92 31.66
C ALA A 23 13.20 -25.22 30.90
N ARG A 24 12.40 -26.29 31.06
CA ARG A 24 12.64 -27.57 30.37
C ARG A 24 12.38 -27.49 28.86
N ILE A 25 11.42 -26.66 28.46
CA ILE A 25 11.05 -26.46 27.05
C ILE A 25 12.16 -25.71 26.31
N LYS A 26 12.66 -24.59 26.87
CA LYS A 26 13.77 -23.83 26.27
C LYS A 26 15.02 -24.69 26.04
N GLY A 27 15.38 -25.54 27.01
CA GLY A 27 16.52 -26.45 26.88
C GLY A 27 16.39 -27.43 25.71
N ARG A 28 15.19 -28.00 25.49
CA ARG A 28 14.92 -28.92 24.36
C ARG A 28 14.93 -28.23 23.01
N VAL A 29 14.39 -27.01 22.92
CA VAL A 29 14.45 -26.23 21.68
C VAL A 29 15.90 -25.90 21.33
N GLN A 30 16.71 -25.49 22.31
CA GLN A 30 18.14 -25.26 22.10
C GLN A 30 18.88 -26.52 21.66
N GLN A 31 18.57 -27.68 22.26
CA GLN A 31 19.12 -28.96 21.85
C GLN A 31 18.76 -29.29 20.40
N GLY A 32 17.49 -29.09 20.00
CA GLY A 32 17.07 -29.26 18.61
C GLY A 32 17.80 -28.35 17.64
N PHE A 33 18.03 -27.09 18.01
CA PHE A 33 18.80 -26.16 17.19
C PHE A 33 20.25 -26.63 16.97
N LEU A 34 20.92 -27.14 18.01
CA LEU A 34 22.27 -27.68 17.90
C LEU A 34 22.31 -28.96 17.05
N LEU A 35 21.36 -29.88 17.23
CA LEU A 35 21.25 -31.10 16.42
C LEU A 35 20.99 -30.79 14.95
N LEU A 36 20.13 -29.79 14.67
CA LEU A 36 19.85 -29.36 13.29
C LEU A 36 21.14 -28.91 12.58
N ARG A 37 22.02 -28.20 13.28
CA ARG A 37 23.33 -27.77 12.76
C ARG A 37 24.22 -28.96 12.42
N GLU A 38 24.33 -29.92 13.34
CA GLU A 38 25.14 -31.14 13.14
C GLU A 38 24.63 -31.99 11.98
N ILE A 39 23.31 -32.06 11.78
CA ILE A 39 22.72 -32.80 10.66
C ILE A 39 22.99 -32.05 9.34
N LEU A 40 22.81 -30.73 9.29
CA LEU A 40 23.12 -29.94 8.10
C LEU A 40 24.59 -30.08 7.67
N GLU A 41 25.50 -30.14 8.64
CA GLU A 41 26.92 -30.39 8.40
C GLU A 41 27.16 -31.79 7.81
N ARG A 42 26.56 -32.83 8.41
CA ARG A 42 26.62 -34.22 7.89
C ARG A 42 25.97 -34.39 6.52
N ALA A 43 24.93 -33.61 6.22
CA ALA A 43 24.19 -33.64 4.95
C ALA A 43 24.93 -32.90 3.81
N GLY A 44 26.17 -32.47 4.00
CA GLY A 44 26.96 -31.80 2.97
C GLY A 44 26.54 -30.35 2.72
N ARG A 45 25.96 -29.67 3.72
CA ARG A 45 25.64 -28.23 3.69
C ARG A 45 26.46 -27.45 4.73
N PRO A 46 27.80 -27.56 4.71
CA PRO A 46 28.66 -26.95 5.74
C PRO A 46 28.55 -25.43 5.79
N ASP A 47 28.26 -24.80 4.66
CA ASP A 47 28.01 -23.36 4.50
C ASP A 47 26.76 -22.89 5.26
N LEU A 48 25.67 -23.65 5.23
CA LEU A 48 24.48 -23.35 6.05
C LEU A 48 24.71 -23.66 7.52
N ALA A 49 25.40 -24.76 7.85
CA ALA A 49 25.74 -25.09 9.22
C ALA A 49 26.65 -24.03 9.86
N ALA A 50 27.66 -23.55 9.13
CA ALA A 50 28.55 -22.47 9.55
C ALA A 50 27.79 -21.14 9.72
N ARG A 51 26.82 -20.85 8.84
CA ARG A 51 25.93 -19.70 9.03
C ARG A 51 25.08 -19.83 10.29
N LEU A 52 24.46 -20.98 10.54
CA LEU A 52 23.70 -21.19 11.78
C LEU A 52 24.59 -21.18 13.03
N ALA A 53 25.87 -21.51 12.87
CA ALA A 53 26.85 -21.49 13.95
C ALA A 53 27.22 -20.09 14.45
N THR A 54 26.87 -19.03 13.71
CA THR A 54 27.08 -17.66 14.19
C THR A 54 26.19 -17.30 15.38
N TRP A 55 25.09 -18.04 15.59
CA TRP A 55 24.18 -17.85 16.73
C TRP A 55 24.42 -18.89 17.81
N GLY A 56 24.70 -18.42 19.03
CA GLY A 56 24.93 -19.28 20.20
C GLY A 56 23.64 -19.91 20.70
N THR A 57 22.54 -19.16 20.63
CA THR A 57 21.22 -19.59 21.12
C THR A 57 20.11 -19.37 20.09
N VAL A 58 18.99 -20.06 20.29
CA VAL A 58 17.75 -19.83 19.52
C VAL A 58 17.24 -18.40 19.72
N ASP A 59 17.38 -17.84 20.92
CA ASP A 59 17.01 -16.45 21.20
C ASP A 59 17.88 -15.47 20.37
N ASP A 60 19.18 -15.75 20.17
CA ASP A 60 20.07 -14.95 19.31
C ASP A 60 19.64 -15.02 17.83
N LEU A 61 19.34 -16.21 17.33
CA LEU A 61 18.81 -16.41 15.98
C LEU A 61 17.50 -15.64 15.77
N MET A 62 16.55 -15.75 16.70
CA MET A 62 15.27 -15.05 16.61
C MET A 62 15.43 -13.52 16.63
N LEU A 63 16.48 -13.02 17.29
CA LEU A 63 16.79 -11.60 17.35
C LEU A 63 17.46 -11.09 16.07
N ASP A 64 18.44 -11.82 15.56
CA ASP A 64 19.33 -11.39 14.48
C ASP A 64 18.83 -11.77 13.08
N SER A 65 18.07 -12.86 12.95
CA SER A 65 17.56 -13.36 11.67
C SER A 65 16.17 -14.03 11.83
N PRO A 66 15.15 -13.28 12.28
CA PRO A 66 13.78 -13.77 12.47
C PRO A 66 13.14 -14.38 11.22
N GLU A 67 13.54 -13.93 10.03
CA GLU A 67 13.08 -14.42 8.73
C GLU A 67 13.48 -15.87 8.44
N LEU A 68 14.52 -16.39 9.12
CA LEU A 68 14.96 -17.78 8.97
C LEU A 68 14.15 -18.74 9.85
N VAL A 69 13.48 -18.23 10.89
CA VAL A 69 12.77 -19.04 11.89
C VAL A 69 11.67 -19.92 11.27
N PRO A 70 10.80 -19.43 10.36
CA PRO A 70 9.80 -20.28 9.72
C PRO A 70 10.41 -21.48 8.99
N SER A 71 11.46 -21.24 8.20
CA SER A 71 12.13 -22.30 7.42
C SER A 71 12.83 -23.32 8.31
N LEU A 72 13.45 -22.89 9.41
CA LEU A 72 14.13 -23.77 10.35
C LEU A 72 13.14 -24.63 11.15
N LEU A 73 11.97 -24.09 11.48
CA LEU A 73 10.87 -24.86 12.05
C LEU A 73 10.36 -25.89 11.02
N GLY A 74 10.09 -25.48 9.78
CA GLY A 74 9.70 -26.41 8.71
C GLY A 74 10.68 -27.59 8.57
N LEU A 75 11.98 -27.30 8.53
CA LEU A 75 13.04 -28.30 8.48
C LEU A 75 13.01 -29.22 9.71
N ALA A 76 12.89 -28.66 10.92
CA ALA A 76 12.81 -29.46 12.15
C ALA A 76 11.63 -30.46 12.13
N TRP A 77 10.50 -30.08 11.54
CA TRP A 77 9.36 -30.99 11.38
C TRP A 77 9.64 -32.16 10.43
N GLU A 78 10.27 -31.87 9.30
CA GLU A 78 10.65 -32.87 8.29
C GLU A 78 11.69 -33.84 8.87
N MET A 79 12.60 -33.32 9.68
CA MET A 79 13.66 -34.05 10.35
C MET A 79 13.19 -35.00 11.45
N ARG A 80 11.93 -34.94 11.89
CA ARG A 80 11.44 -35.71 13.05
C ARG A 80 11.63 -37.23 12.92
N ALA A 81 11.67 -37.76 11.70
CA ALA A 81 11.86 -39.19 11.44
C ALA A 81 13.33 -39.63 11.52
N ASP A 82 14.29 -38.70 11.57
CA ASP A 82 15.71 -39.02 11.73
C ASP A 82 15.97 -39.59 13.13
N ALA A 83 16.77 -40.65 13.21
CA ALA A 83 17.03 -41.36 14.47
C ALA A 83 17.67 -40.46 15.55
N ALA A 84 18.47 -39.47 15.17
CA ALA A 84 19.10 -38.54 16.11
C ALA A 84 18.15 -37.40 16.53
N PHE A 85 17.19 -37.05 15.68
CA PHE A 85 16.29 -35.90 15.90
C PHE A 85 14.93 -36.30 16.51
N GLY A 86 14.46 -37.52 16.25
CA GLY A 86 13.14 -38.01 16.67
C GLY A 86 12.92 -38.08 18.18
N GLU A 87 14.00 -38.17 18.97
CA GLU A 87 13.94 -38.08 20.44
C GLU A 87 13.27 -36.77 20.94
N LEU A 88 13.36 -35.69 20.16
CA LEU A 88 12.73 -34.41 20.48
C LEU A 88 11.24 -34.36 20.14
N PHE A 89 10.75 -35.33 19.37
CA PHE A 89 9.40 -35.40 18.82
C PHE A 89 8.62 -36.60 19.35
N LYS A 90 9.01 -37.15 20.51
CA LYS A 90 8.27 -38.26 21.11
C LYS A 90 6.86 -37.82 21.53
N ALA A 91 5.87 -38.62 21.16
CA ALA A 91 4.50 -38.51 21.61
C ALA A 91 4.44 -38.72 23.13
N GLU A 92 3.49 -38.05 23.77
CA GLU A 92 3.24 -38.19 25.22
C GLU A 92 2.77 -39.60 25.58
N GLU A 93 1.95 -40.21 24.71
CA GLU A 93 1.49 -41.58 24.85
C GLU A 93 2.32 -42.52 23.95
N GLY A 94 2.90 -43.57 24.53
CA GLY A 94 3.59 -44.64 23.79
C GLY A 94 5.03 -44.37 23.36
N GLY A 95 5.54 -43.14 23.48
CA GLY A 95 6.95 -42.80 23.26
C GLY A 95 7.46 -42.94 21.82
N ALA A 96 6.56 -43.25 20.87
CA ALA A 96 6.82 -43.20 19.44
C ALA A 96 6.98 -41.74 18.97
N VAL A 97 7.60 -41.52 17.81
CA VAL A 97 7.69 -40.17 17.21
C VAL A 97 6.29 -39.71 16.80
N VAL A 98 5.97 -38.42 16.98
CA VAL A 98 4.69 -37.85 16.54
C VAL A 98 4.58 -37.88 15.01
N ASP A 99 3.44 -38.37 14.53
CA ASP A 99 3.16 -38.50 13.10
C ASP A 99 2.46 -37.26 12.53
N SER A 100 1.73 -36.52 13.37
CA SER A 100 0.96 -35.32 13.00
C SER A 100 1.32 -34.10 13.84
N GLN A 101 1.22 -32.90 13.25
CA GLN A 101 1.56 -31.63 13.92
C GLN A 101 0.60 -31.28 15.06
N ASP A 102 -0.59 -31.90 15.09
CA ASP A 102 -1.60 -31.70 16.13
C ASP A 102 -1.46 -32.68 17.30
N GLN A 103 -0.52 -33.62 17.22
CA GLN A 103 -0.25 -34.54 18.33
C GLN A 103 0.63 -33.85 19.39
N PRO A 104 0.29 -34.01 20.69
CA PRO A 104 1.11 -33.51 21.78
C PRO A 104 2.50 -34.15 21.82
N ILE A 105 3.53 -33.31 21.98
CA ILE A 105 4.93 -33.73 22.11
C ILE A 105 5.30 -33.79 23.59
N ALA A 106 5.82 -34.91 24.05
CA ALA A 106 6.34 -35.07 25.40
C ALA A 106 7.66 -34.31 25.58
N PRO A 107 7.98 -33.83 26.80
CA PRO A 107 7.14 -33.82 28.00
C PRO A 107 6.28 -32.54 28.10
N CYS A 108 6.25 -31.70 27.06
CA CYS A 108 5.63 -30.38 27.16
C CYS A 108 4.12 -30.39 26.90
N GLY A 109 3.57 -31.50 26.40
CA GLY A 109 2.14 -31.65 26.10
C GLY A 109 1.63 -30.66 25.04
N ARG A 110 2.53 -29.94 24.36
CA ARG A 110 2.19 -28.98 23.32
C ARG A 110 2.24 -29.66 21.96
N THR A 111 1.32 -29.27 21.09
CA THR A 111 1.37 -29.69 19.69
C THR A 111 2.49 -28.95 18.97
N TYR A 112 2.97 -29.50 17.86
CA TYR A 112 3.99 -28.84 17.07
C TYR A 112 3.52 -27.48 16.53
N GLN A 113 2.24 -27.38 16.13
CA GLN A 113 1.61 -26.12 15.74
C GLN A 113 1.69 -25.04 16.83
N GLN A 114 1.43 -25.41 18.10
CA GLN A 114 1.55 -24.47 19.22
C GLN A 114 3.00 -24.02 19.44
N VAL A 115 3.97 -24.93 19.24
CA VAL A 115 5.39 -24.60 19.33
C VAL A 115 5.80 -23.65 18.20
N ILE A 116 5.39 -23.92 16.96
CA ILE A 116 5.64 -23.04 15.80
C ILE A 116 5.11 -21.64 16.09
N HIS A 117 3.80 -21.51 16.37
CA HIS A 117 3.19 -20.21 16.61
C HIS A 117 3.91 -19.45 17.74
N SER A 118 4.26 -20.12 18.83
CA SER A 118 5.01 -19.49 19.93
C SER A 118 6.34 -18.89 19.47
N HIS A 119 7.09 -19.58 18.61
CA HIS A 119 8.39 -19.09 18.11
C HIS A 119 8.22 -17.98 17.07
N LEU A 120 7.24 -18.11 16.17
CA LEU A 120 6.94 -17.09 15.15
C LEU A 120 6.48 -15.77 15.77
N TYR A 121 5.62 -15.82 16.80
CA TYR A 121 5.22 -14.64 17.56
C TYR A 121 6.39 -14.05 18.36
N ALA A 122 7.20 -14.91 19.00
CA ALA A 122 8.37 -14.46 19.76
C ALA A 122 9.41 -13.77 18.87
N SER A 123 9.74 -14.34 17.70
CA SER A 123 10.70 -13.76 16.76
C SER A 123 10.22 -12.41 16.23
N THR A 124 8.94 -12.30 15.88
CA THR A 124 8.35 -11.04 15.42
C THR A 124 8.37 -9.97 16.49
N ARG A 125 8.02 -10.33 17.74
CA ARG A 125 8.10 -9.41 18.87
C ARG A 125 9.53 -8.92 19.08
N LEU A 126 10.51 -9.82 19.06
CA LEU A 126 11.93 -9.47 19.24
C LEU A 126 12.42 -8.52 18.13
N ALA A 127 12.07 -8.79 16.87
CA ALA A 127 12.40 -7.92 15.74
C ALA A 127 11.86 -6.50 15.92
N ILE A 128 10.59 -6.37 16.35
CA ILE A 128 9.95 -5.08 16.61
C ILE A 128 10.61 -4.36 17.80
N GLU A 129 10.85 -5.06 18.90
CA GLU A 129 11.54 -4.49 20.07
C GLU A 129 12.95 -4.00 19.72
N GLN A 130 13.68 -4.75 18.88
CA GLN A 130 15.02 -4.37 18.45
C GLN A 130 15.00 -3.14 17.54
N ALA A 131 14.05 -3.05 16.62
CA ALA A 131 13.87 -1.87 15.79
C ALA A 131 13.48 -0.63 16.62
N ASP A 132 12.67 -0.80 17.66
CA ASP A 132 12.29 0.24 18.62
C ASP A 132 13.50 0.75 19.43
N ARG A 133 14.31 -0.17 20.00
CA ARG A 133 15.57 0.18 20.68
C ARG A 133 16.54 0.91 19.76
N THR A 134 16.67 0.44 18.52
CA THR A 134 17.54 1.05 17.50
C THR A 134 17.08 2.47 17.15
N TRP A 135 15.78 2.68 17.01
CA TRP A 135 15.20 4.01 16.80
C TRP A 135 15.51 4.94 17.98
N ALA A 136 15.31 4.47 19.21
CA ALA A 136 15.53 5.28 20.41
C ALA A 136 17.00 5.72 20.56
N VAL A 137 17.95 4.82 20.29
CA VAL A 137 19.39 5.15 20.26
C VAL A 137 19.70 6.19 19.18
N ARG A 138 19.07 6.10 18.01
CA ARG A 138 19.27 7.08 16.92
C ARG A 138 18.70 8.44 17.29
N GLU A 139 17.52 8.52 17.90
CA GLU A 139 16.94 9.80 18.33
C GLU A 139 17.73 10.43 19.47
N ALA A 140 18.21 9.66 20.44
CA ALA A 140 19.11 10.17 21.48
C ALA A 140 20.37 10.82 20.87
N LYS A 141 21.00 10.17 19.88
CA LYS A 141 22.14 10.73 19.14
C LYS A 141 21.77 11.99 18.36
N ARG A 142 20.60 12.04 17.72
CA ARG A 142 20.10 13.22 16.98
C ARG A 142 19.81 14.40 17.91
N ALA A 143 19.16 14.15 19.04
CA ALA A 143 18.89 15.16 20.06
C ALA A 143 20.18 15.75 20.62
N ARG A 144 21.16 14.88 20.93
CA ARG A 144 22.51 15.30 21.34
C ARG A 144 23.19 16.18 20.28
N ALA A 145 23.10 15.80 19.01
CA ALA A 145 23.67 16.58 17.91
C ALA A 145 22.96 17.95 17.72
N ARG A 146 21.62 17.99 17.81
CA ARG A 146 20.81 19.23 17.76
C ARG A 146 21.21 20.18 18.88
N TRP A 147 21.28 19.68 20.12
CA TRP A 147 21.69 20.48 21.27
C TRP A 147 23.11 21.05 21.11
N ARG A 148 24.07 20.24 20.64
CA ARG A 148 25.44 20.72 20.37
C ARG A 148 25.47 21.81 19.31
N LYS A 149 24.66 21.69 18.26
CA LYS A 149 24.55 22.69 17.19
C LYS A 149 23.95 23.99 17.72
N GLU A 150 22.85 23.91 18.48
CA GLU A 150 22.19 25.05 19.12
C GLU A 150 23.12 25.79 20.09
N GLN A 151 23.89 25.04 20.89
CA GLN A 151 24.90 25.63 21.77
C GLN A 151 26.04 26.31 21.00
N ALA A 152 26.50 25.72 19.89
CA ALA A 152 27.52 26.33 19.05
C ALA A 152 27.03 27.62 18.38
N THR A 153 25.77 27.66 17.91
CA THR A 153 25.16 28.87 17.35
C THR A 153 24.90 29.95 18.40
N ALA A 154 24.39 29.57 19.58
CA ALA A 154 24.17 30.51 20.69
C ALA A 154 25.47 31.16 21.16
N ARG A 155 26.57 30.38 21.20
CA ARG A 155 27.92 30.87 21.53
C ARG A 155 28.52 31.81 20.48
N ARG A 156 28.10 31.72 19.21
CA ARG A 156 28.51 32.66 18.17
C ARG A 156 27.71 33.96 18.20
N SER A 157 26.47 33.91 18.69
CA SER A 157 25.56 35.07 18.75
C SER A 157 25.66 35.89 20.04
N LEU A 158 26.18 35.32 21.14
CA LEU A 158 26.34 36.01 22.43
C LEU A 158 27.83 36.10 22.80
N LEU A 159 28.32 37.33 22.96
CA LEU A 159 29.65 37.64 23.49
C LEU A 159 29.81 37.07 24.92
N LYS A 160 30.43 35.88 24.99
CA LYS A 160 31.43 35.42 25.99
C LYS A 160 31.23 35.71 27.50
N MET A 161 30.03 35.65 28.08
CA MET A 161 29.91 35.82 29.55
C MET A 161 29.16 34.77 30.37
N PHE A 162 28.72 33.63 29.82
CA PHE A 162 28.08 32.58 30.64
C PHE A 162 28.74 31.21 30.51
N ARG A 163 28.85 30.51 31.66
CA ARG A 163 29.39 29.15 31.81
C ARG A 163 28.74 28.20 30.79
N LYS A 164 29.54 27.28 30.22
CA LYS A 164 29.04 26.24 29.30
C LYS A 164 27.91 25.49 29.99
N PRO A 165 26.67 25.52 29.47
CA PRO A 165 25.61 24.68 30.03
C PRO A 165 26.04 23.22 29.88
N ARG A 166 25.81 22.45 30.94
CA ARG A 166 26.13 21.01 30.97
C ARG A 166 25.29 20.31 29.90
N GLU A 167 25.91 19.42 29.14
CA GLU A 167 25.20 18.58 28.17
C GLU A 167 24.16 17.74 28.94
N PRO A 168 22.86 17.81 28.58
CA PRO A 168 21.84 16.94 29.16
C PRO A 168 22.20 15.49 28.93
N ASP A 169 21.78 14.61 29.84
CA ASP A 169 21.84 13.18 29.56
C ASP A 169 20.71 12.84 28.58
N PHE A 170 21.06 12.25 27.44
CA PHE A 170 20.11 11.85 26.41
C PHE A 170 19.92 10.34 26.49
N ASP A 171 19.23 9.87 27.52
CA ASP A 171 18.99 8.44 27.76
C ASP A 171 18.05 7.86 26.69
N PRO A 172 18.47 6.86 25.91
CA PRO A 172 17.60 6.16 24.96
C PRO A 172 16.28 5.65 25.56
N ALA A 173 16.23 5.31 26.86
CA ALA A 173 15.01 4.83 27.50
C ALA A 173 13.89 5.89 27.49
N GLU A 174 14.22 7.17 27.68
CA GLU A 174 13.25 8.27 27.62
C GLU A 174 12.67 8.46 26.21
N PHE A 175 13.50 8.30 25.18
CA PHE A 175 13.04 8.35 23.79
C PHE A 175 12.11 7.19 23.48
N ARG A 176 12.47 5.98 23.92
CA ARG A 176 11.67 4.77 23.71
C ARG A 176 10.23 4.92 24.22
N ALA A 177 10.03 5.60 25.35
CA ALA A 177 8.70 5.87 25.89
C ALA A 177 7.79 6.69 24.94
N LYS A 178 8.39 7.49 24.06
CA LYS A 178 7.75 8.34 23.04
C LYS A 178 7.82 7.75 21.63
N SER A 179 8.30 6.51 21.50
CA SER A 179 8.47 5.88 20.19
C SER A 179 7.14 5.72 19.45
N PRO A 180 7.07 6.05 18.16
CA PRO A 180 5.88 5.80 17.33
C PRO A 180 5.64 4.29 17.12
N LYS A 181 6.61 3.44 17.48
CA LYS A 181 6.52 1.97 17.44
C LYS A 181 6.05 1.37 18.76
N ARG A 182 5.80 2.18 19.78
CA ARG A 182 5.36 1.69 21.08
C ARG A 182 4.03 0.95 20.94
N GLY A 183 4.00 -0.30 21.39
CA GLY A 183 2.84 -1.17 21.26
C GLY A 183 2.61 -1.74 19.85
N LEU A 184 3.56 -1.58 18.92
CA LEU A 184 3.41 -2.02 17.53
C LEU A 184 3.11 -3.52 17.43
N TYR A 185 3.82 -4.35 18.19
CA TYR A 185 3.60 -5.81 18.18
C TYR A 185 2.18 -6.18 18.61
N GLU A 186 1.66 -5.60 19.69
CA GLU A 186 0.30 -5.88 20.17
C GLU A 186 -0.76 -5.41 19.17
N ALA A 187 -0.52 -4.31 18.47
CA ALA A 187 -1.39 -3.84 17.40
C ALA A 187 -1.33 -4.74 16.15
N LEU A 188 -0.15 -5.27 15.81
CA LEU A 188 0.10 -6.10 14.64
C LEU A 188 -0.41 -7.53 14.82
N LYS A 189 -0.27 -8.09 16.02
CA LYS A 189 -0.55 -9.49 16.35
C LYS A 189 -1.88 -10.04 15.82
N PRO A 190 -3.02 -9.32 15.89
CA PRO A 190 -4.30 -9.81 15.35
C PRO A 190 -4.28 -10.08 13.83
N TYR A 191 -3.37 -9.47 13.09
CA TYR A 191 -3.27 -9.59 11.64
C TYR A 191 -2.25 -10.65 11.18
N LEU A 192 -1.48 -11.21 12.11
CA LEU A 192 -0.53 -12.31 11.85
C LEU A 192 -1.25 -13.66 11.98
N THR A 193 -1.97 -14.03 10.92
CA THR A 193 -2.84 -15.20 10.86
C THR A 193 -2.24 -16.37 10.09
N THR A 194 -1.22 -16.12 9.26
CA THR A 194 -0.60 -17.12 8.39
C THR A 194 0.92 -17.19 8.62
N PRO A 195 1.55 -18.37 8.48
CA PRO A 195 3.00 -18.53 8.66
C PRO A 195 3.85 -17.61 7.76
N ASP A 196 3.43 -17.37 6.52
CA ASP A 196 4.18 -16.57 5.56
C ASP A 196 4.37 -15.12 6.00
N GLN A 197 3.41 -14.55 6.74
CA GLN A 197 3.51 -13.19 7.27
C GLN A 197 4.68 -13.04 8.24
N PHE A 198 5.06 -14.10 8.95
CA PHE A 198 6.17 -14.04 9.90
C PHE A 198 7.54 -13.92 9.22
N SER A 199 7.64 -14.26 7.92
CA SER A 199 8.83 -13.96 7.12
C SER A 199 9.05 -12.45 6.91
N LEU A 200 7.99 -11.65 7.04
CA LEU A 200 8.01 -10.19 6.91
C LEU A 200 8.26 -9.47 8.25
N ALA A 201 8.63 -10.18 9.32
CA ALA A 201 8.82 -9.61 10.65
C ALA A 201 9.73 -8.37 10.66
N GLN A 202 10.86 -8.41 9.96
CA GLN A 202 11.77 -7.25 9.84
C GLN A 202 11.12 -6.07 9.12
N SER A 203 10.35 -6.34 8.07
CA SER A 203 9.64 -5.31 7.31
C SER A 203 8.53 -4.69 8.15
N TYR A 204 7.75 -5.48 8.89
CA TYR A 204 6.74 -4.96 9.81
C TYR A 204 7.35 -4.10 10.91
N ALA A 205 8.58 -4.39 11.33
CA ALA A 205 9.29 -3.57 12.31
C ALA A 205 9.63 -2.15 11.79
N LEU A 206 9.47 -1.87 10.48
CA LEU A 206 9.58 -0.52 9.91
C LEU A 206 8.31 0.32 10.15
N LEU A 207 7.17 -0.32 10.35
CA LEU A 207 5.88 0.35 10.54
C LEU A 207 5.81 1.08 11.88
N THR A 208 4.81 1.95 12.00
CA THR A 208 4.41 2.61 13.25
C THR A 208 3.10 2.03 13.75
N THR A 209 2.78 2.22 15.03
CA THR A 209 1.48 1.82 15.58
C THR A 209 0.32 2.53 14.87
N ALA A 210 0.55 3.76 14.40
CA ALA A 210 -0.42 4.51 13.60
C ALA A 210 -0.70 3.83 12.24
N HIS A 211 0.34 3.33 11.56
CA HIS A 211 0.16 2.57 10.32
C HIS A 211 -0.74 1.36 10.53
N ILE A 212 -0.52 0.59 11.61
CA ILE A 212 -1.34 -0.60 11.89
C ILE A 212 -2.81 -0.25 12.20
N ARG A 213 -3.07 0.88 12.86
CA ARG A 213 -4.45 1.33 13.12
C ARG A 213 -5.21 1.67 11.83
N VAL A 214 -4.49 2.12 10.80
CA VAL A 214 -5.08 2.56 9.53
C VAL A 214 -5.12 1.44 8.50
N LEU A 215 -4.10 0.57 8.48
CA LEU A 215 -3.82 -0.38 7.41
C LEU A 215 -3.77 -1.84 7.87
N GLY A 216 -4.00 -2.11 9.16
CA GLY A 216 -3.77 -3.42 9.76
C GLY A 216 -4.50 -4.55 9.04
N ASP A 217 -5.74 -4.30 8.65
CA ASP A 217 -6.59 -5.24 7.94
C ASP A 217 -6.18 -5.50 6.48
N LEU A 218 -5.34 -4.62 5.90
CA LEU A 218 -4.70 -4.82 4.61
C LEU A 218 -3.39 -5.60 4.70
N LEU A 219 -2.80 -5.74 5.89
CA LEU A 219 -1.52 -6.46 6.05
C LEU A 219 -1.50 -7.87 5.47
N PRO A 220 -2.60 -8.66 5.52
CA PRO A 220 -2.65 -9.96 4.88
C PRO A 220 -2.51 -9.92 3.34
N THR A 221 -2.82 -8.81 2.68
CA THR A 221 -2.69 -8.71 1.21
C THR A 221 -1.26 -8.42 0.75
N PHE A 222 -0.40 -7.96 1.66
CA PHE A 222 1.00 -7.66 1.35
C PHE A 222 1.90 -8.86 1.65
N THR A 223 2.43 -9.45 0.59
CA THR A 223 3.22 -10.69 0.65
C THR A 223 4.70 -10.45 0.47
N ARG A 224 5.12 -9.20 0.17
CA ARG A 224 6.50 -8.87 -0.15
C ARG A 224 7.08 -7.75 0.72
N PRO A 225 8.38 -7.82 1.09
CA PRO A 225 9.05 -6.79 1.88
C PRO A 225 8.93 -5.37 1.32
N GLU A 226 9.03 -5.21 0.00
CA GLU A 226 8.97 -3.91 -0.68
C GLU A 226 7.61 -3.23 -0.53
N GLN A 227 6.53 -3.99 -0.44
CA GLN A 227 5.19 -3.45 -0.23
C GLN A 227 5.08 -2.88 1.18
N ILE A 228 5.55 -3.62 2.19
CA ILE A 228 5.55 -3.14 3.58
C ILE A 228 6.48 -1.93 3.75
N ALA A 229 7.63 -1.92 3.08
CA ALA A 229 8.55 -0.79 3.08
C ALA A 229 7.92 0.46 2.46
N PHE A 230 7.14 0.31 1.38
CA PHE A 230 6.35 1.38 0.79
C PHE A 230 5.35 1.97 1.79
N LEU A 231 4.59 1.12 2.50
CA LEU A 231 3.66 1.58 3.54
C LEU A 231 4.38 2.29 4.69
N ALA A 232 5.55 1.77 5.10
CA ALA A 232 6.37 2.37 6.15
C ALA A 232 6.93 3.75 5.77
N ALA A 233 7.05 4.04 4.47
CA ALA A 233 7.50 5.33 3.97
C ALA A 233 6.40 6.40 3.94
N LEU A 234 5.14 6.02 4.14
CA LEU A 234 4.03 6.97 4.22
C LEU A 234 4.05 7.69 5.56
N THR A 235 3.89 9.01 5.51
CA THR A 235 3.70 9.86 6.69
C THR A 235 2.21 9.94 7.05
N GLU A 236 1.90 10.42 8.26
CA GLU A 236 0.50 10.73 8.63
C GLU A 236 -0.15 11.74 7.67
N GLY A 237 0.65 12.70 7.16
CA GLY A 237 0.21 13.65 6.15
C GLY A 237 -0.15 12.99 4.82
N ASP A 238 0.65 12.01 4.37
CA ASP A 238 0.37 11.27 3.15
C ASP A 238 -0.93 10.47 3.29
N VAL A 239 -1.12 9.76 4.42
CA VAL A 239 -2.35 9.02 4.71
C VAL A 239 -3.57 9.95 4.69
N TYR A 240 -3.45 11.15 5.27
CA TYR A 240 -4.53 12.14 5.25
C TYR A 240 -4.87 12.58 3.82
N VAL A 241 -3.87 12.90 2.99
CA VAL A 241 -4.07 13.28 1.58
C VAL A 241 -4.74 12.14 0.81
N LEU A 242 -4.28 10.91 0.98
CA LEU A 242 -4.82 9.74 0.27
C LEU A 242 -6.27 9.43 0.68
N ARG A 243 -6.60 9.51 1.98
CA ARG A 243 -7.99 9.38 2.44
C ARG A 243 -8.89 10.48 1.86
N ARG A 244 -8.39 11.72 1.81
CA ARG A 244 -9.13 12.82 1.20
C ARG A 244 -9.36 12.61 -0.30
N CYS A 245 -8.37 12.10 -1.02
CA CYS A 245 -8.51 11.74 -2.43
C CYS A 245 -9.54 10.62 -2.62
N ALA A 246 -9.49 9.59 -1.77
CA ALA A 246 -10.47 8.50 -1.76
C ALA A 246 -11.89 9.01 -1.49
N ARG A 247 -12.05 9.93 -0.52
CA ARG A 247 -13.33 10.57 -0.23
C ARG A 247 -13.87 11.37 -1.41
N ILE A 248 -13.06 12.21 -2.05
CA ILE A 248 -13.47 13.01 -3.21
C ILE A 248 -13.87 12.11 -4.37
N TYR A 249 -13.12 11.03 -4.61
CA TYR A 249 -13.50 10.04 -5.62
C TYR A 249 -14.82 9.32 -5.25
N GLY A 250 -15.01 8.99 -3.98
CA GLY A 250 -16.26 8.43 -3.46
C GLY A 250 -17.47 9.37 -3.62
N GLU A 251 -17.30 10.67 -3.32
CA GLU A 251 -18.33 11.70 -3.55
C GLU A 251 -18.73 11.76 -5.03
N TRP A 252 -17.76 11.66 -5.94
CA TRP A 252 -18.02 11.59 -7.38
C TRP A 252 -18.78 10.30 -7.75
N LYS A 253 -18.30 9.14 -7.30
CA LYS A 253 -18.87 7.82 -7.63
C LYS A 253 -20.30 7.65 -7.12
N LEU A 254 -20.61 8.23 -5.96
CA LEU A 254 -21.94 8.22 -5.36
C LEU A 254 -22.86 9.34 -5.88
N GLY A 255 -22.36 10.24 -6.73
CA GLY A 255 -23.13 11.39 -7.22
C GLY A 255 -23.46 12.44 -6.15
N LEU A 256 -22.72 12.44 -5.04
CA LEU A 256 -22.91 13.37 -3.90
C LEU A 256 -22.15 14.70 -4.09
N ARG A 257 -21.42 14.84 -5.19
CA ARG A 257 -20.51 15.95 -5.44
C ARG A 257 -21.26 17.27 -5.52
N ARG A 258 -20.86 18.24 -4.70
CA ARG A 258 -21.47 19.58 -4.68
C ARG A 258 -21.04 20.38 -5.91
N PRO A 259 -21.94 21.18 -6.53
CA PRO A 259 -21.55 22.06 -7.63
C PRO A 259 -20.50 23.08 -7.17
N LYS A 260 -19.45 23.29 -7.99
CA LYS A 260 -18.32 24.22 -7.73
C LYS A 260 -18.73 25.67 -7.46
N ARG A 261 -19.97 26.06 -7.79
CA ARG A 261 -20.56 27.36 -7.45
C ARG A 261 -21.97 27.14 -6.90
N PRO A 262 -22.21 27.24 -5.57
CA PRO A 262 -23.56 27.44 -5.09
C PRO A 262 -24.10 28.72 -5.73
N ARG A 263 -25.39 28.73 -6.12
CA ARG A 263 -26.05 29.98 -6.49
C ARG A 263 -25.93 30.95 -5.29
N PRO A 264 -25.67 32.25 -5.50
CA PRO A 264 -25.60 33.20 -4.40
C PRO A 264 -26.87 33.10 -3.55
N GLY A 265 -26.71 32.84 -2.24
CA GLY A 265 -27.83 32.72 -1.29
C GLY A 265 -28.46 31.33 -1.16
N THR A 266 -27.92 30.29 -1.79
CA THR A 266 -28.38 28.90 -1.57
C THR A 266 -27.32 28.13 -0.80
N GLU A 267 -27.55 27.89 0.49
CA GLU A 267 -26.75 26.91 1.22
C GLU A 267 -26.96 25.54 0.58
N PRO A 268 -25.88 24.81 0.23
CA PRO A 268 -26.03 23.46 -0.26
C PRO A 268 -26.71 22.63 0.84
N PRO A 269 -27.70 21.79 0.49
CA PRO A 269 -28.36 20.95 1.48
C PRO A 269 -27.30 20.11 2.23
N PRO A 270 -27.45 19.93 3.56
CA PRO A 270 -26.58 19.05 4.30
C PRO A 270 -26.64 17.65 3.69
N VAL A 271 -25.49 16.97 3.62
CA VAL A 271 -25.44 15.57 3.24
C VAL A 271 -26.24 14.80 4.29
N SER A 272 -27.16 13.94 3.84
CA SER A 272 -27.97 13.15 4.78
C SER A 272 -27.06 12.23 5.60
N GLU A 273 -27.46 11.85 6.81
CA GLU A 273 -26.68 10.90 7.63
C GLU A 273 -26.47 9.55 6.89
N GLU A 274 -27.45 9.15 6.09
CA GLU A 274 -27.39 7.95 5.25
C GLU A 274 -26.33 8.09 4.14
N ASP A 275 -26.30 9.22 3.44
CA ASP A 275 -25.30 9.49 2.40
C ASP A 275 -23.88 9.63 2.99
N GLU A 276 -23.74 10.20 4.18
CA GLU A 276 -22.45 10.28 4.87
C GLU A 276 -21.97 8.87 5.29
N ALA A 277 -22.86 8.02 5.79
CA ALA A 277 -22.52 6.63 6.12
C ALA A 277 -22.08 5.83 4.87
N ARG A 278 -22.79 6.02 3.74
CA ARG A 278 -22.39 5.43 2.44
C ARG A 278 -21.04 5.95 1.97
N LEU A 279 -20.80 7.26 2.10
CA LEU A 279 -19.55 7.88 1.72
C LEU A 279 -18.37 7.38 2.55
N ILE A 280 -18.53 7.22 3.86
CA ILE A 280 -17.48 6.64 4.73
C ILE A 280 -17.15 5.21 4.29
N GLY A 281 -18.17 4.39 3.96
CA GLY A 281 -17.96 3.04 3.44
C GLY A 281 -17.21 3.03 2.12
N GLU A 282 -17.59 3.90 1.18
CA GLU A 282 -16.96 4.00 -0.13
C GLU A 282 -15.53 4.58 -0.04
N GLU A 283 -15.31 5.60 0.79
CA GLU A 283 -13.98 6.14 1.09
C GLU A 283 -13.05 5.03 1.59
N ALA A 284 -13.52 4.22 2.54
CA ALA A 284 -12.73 3.12 3.07
C ALA A 284 -12.42 2.07 1.99
N ALA A 285 -13.39 1.72 1.14
CA ALA A 285 -13.19 0.77 0.05
C ALA A 285 -12.15 1.28 -0.98
N ILE A 286 -12.30 2.52 -1.44
CA ILE A 286 -11.39 3.16 -2.39
C ILE A 286 -9.99 3.30 -1.80
N PHE A 287 -9.88 3.75 -0.55
CA PHE A 287 -8.59 3.88 0.13
C PHE A 287 -7.87 2.54 0.22
N ARG A 288 -8.60 1.46 0.53
CA ARG A 288 -8.05 0.10 0.57
C ARG A 288 -7.57 -0.37 -0.80
N GLU A 289 -8.37 -0.18 -1.84
CA GLU A 289 -8.01 -0.52 -3.22
C GLU A 289 -6.74 0.22 -3.67
N LEU A 290 -6.69 1.54 -3.40
CA LEU A 290 -5.54 2.39 -3.71
C LEU A 290 -4.26 1.84 -3.05
N MET A 291 -4.34 1.51 -1.75
CA MET A 291 -3.23 1.00 -0.96
C MET A 291 -2.78 -0.41 -1.36
N ALA A 292 -3.70 -1.27 -1.83
CA ALA A 292 -3.38 -2.64 -2.20
C ALA A 292 -2.83 -2.77 -3.63
N HIS A 293 -3.29 -1.93 -4.56
CA HIS A 293 -3.10 -2.17 -6.00
C HIS A 293 -2.49 -1.00 -6.79
N HIS A 294 -2.48 0.22 -6.24
CA HIS A 294 -2.18 1.42 -7.03
C HIS A 294 -1.02 2.26 -6.44
N HIS A 295 0.08 1.60 -6.06
CA HIS A 295 1.26 2.26 -5.48
C HIS A 295 1.84 3.38 -6.37
N ALA A 296 1.83 3.22 -7.69
CA ALA A 296 2.30 4.25 -8.62
C ALA A 296 1.43 5.52 -8.57
N ALA A 297 0.11 5.36 -8.50
CA ALA A 297 -0.82 6.48 -8.35
C ALA A 297 -0.64 7.18 -7.00
N ILE A 298 -0.38 6.42 -5.93
CA ILE A 298 -0.10 6.99 -4.60
C ILE A 298 1.13 7.91 -4.64
N GLU A 299 2.23 7.48 -5.27
CA GLU A 299 3.42 8.32 -5.38
C GLU A 299 3.13 9.65 -6.08
N GLU A 300 2.33 9.62 -7.15
CA GLU A 300 1.96 10.83 -7.86
C GLU A 300 1.04 11.74 -7.02
N LEU A 301 0.06 11.17 -6.32
CA LEU A 301 -0.82 11.93 -5.41
C LEU A 301 -0.04 12.57 -4.26
N LYS A 302 0.99 11.89 -3.73
CA LYS A 302 1.89 12.45 -2.71
C LYS A 302 2.69 13.62 -3.24
N VAL A 303 3.24 13.51 -4.45
CA VAL A 303 3.98 14.60 -5.10
C VAL A 303 3.08 15.82 -5.33
N MET A 304 1.82 15.60 -5.72
CA MET A 304 0.84 16.67 -5.93
C MET A 304 0.38 17.32 -4.61
N GLY A 305 0.37 16.57 -3.51
CA GLY A 305 -0.01 17.06 -2.18
C GLY A 305 -1.41 17.68 -2.19
N PRO A 306 -1.58 18.96 -1.76
CA PRO A 306 -2.87 19.63 -1.77
C PRO A 306 -3.54 19.75 -3.15
N ASN A 307 -2.78 19.69 -4.25
CA ASN A 307 -3.33 19.77 -5.60
C ASN A 307 -3.93 18.44 -6.08
N ALA A 308 -3.67 17.34 -5.37
CA ALA A 308 -4.22 16.02 -5.71
C ALA A 308 -5.74 16.04 -5.81
N GLU A 309 -6.41 16.84 -4.97
CA GLU A 309 -7.87 17.00 -4.98
C GLU A 309 -8.38 17.53 -6.32
N ARG A 310 -7.75 18.59 -6.84
CA ARG A 310 -8.10 19.18 -8.14
C ARG A 310 -7.88 18.19 -9.28
N LEU A 311 -6.88 17.33 -9.13
CA LEU A 311 -6.57 16.31 -10.11
C LEU A 311 -7.62 15.20 -10.12
N ILE A 312 -8.03 14.68 -8.96
CA ILE A 312 -9.15 13.74 -8.86
C ILE A 312 -10.41 14.35 -9.46
N ASP A 313 -10.68 15.60 -9.12
CA ASP A 313 -11.83 16.37 -9.60
C ASP A 313 -11.90 16.50 -11.13
N LEU A 314 -10.73 16.58 -11.77
CA LEU A 314 -10.54 16.71 -13.21
C LEU A 314 -10.64 15.36 -13.92
N VAL A 315 -10.00 14.33 -13.35
CA VAL A 315 -9.79 13.04 -14.01
C VAL A 315 -10.95 12.07 -13.76
N ALA A 316 -11.57 12.09 -12.58
CA ALA A 316 -12.67 11.16 -12.23
C ALA A 316 -13.84 11.21 -13.23
N PRO A 317 -14.36 12.38 -13.66
CA PRO A 317 -15.48 12.44 -14.61
C PRO A 317 -15.16 11.84 -15.99
N VAL A 318 -13.88 11.79 -16.35
CA VAL A 318 -13.41 11.37 -17.67
C VAL A 318 -13.07 9.88 -17.70
N PHE A 319 -12.50 9.37 -16.61
CA PHE A 319 -11.94 8.02 -16.56
C PHE A 319 -12.68 7.05 -15.65
N GLY A 320 -13.57 7.54 -14.78
CA GLY A 320 -14.25 6.74 -13.77
C GLY A 320 -13.30 5.83 -13.02
N ASP A 321 -13.63 4.54 -12.93
CA ASP A 321 -12.84 3.54 -12.19
C ASP A 321 -11.41 3.34 -12.75
N SER A 322 -11.16 3.78 -13.97
CA SER A 322 -9.80 3.75 -14.55
C SER A 322 -8.92 4.92 -14.10
N ILE A 323 -9.38 5.80 -13.20
CA ILE A 323 -8.63 6.97 -12.73
C ILE A 323 -7.23 6.59 -12.20
N TRP A 324 -7.12 5.53 -11.41
CA TRP A 324 -5.86 5.12 -10.80
C TRP A 324 -4.83 4.66 -11.84
N SER A 325 -5.29 4.07 -12.95
CA SER A 325 -4.41 3.68 -14.05
C SER A 325 -3.76 4.90 -14.73
N VAL A 326 -4.49 6.01 -14.85
CA VAL A 326 -3.99 7.25 -15.44
C VAL A 326 -3.03 7.95 -14.48
N LEU A 327 -3.37 8.00 -13.19
CA LEU A 327 -2.50 8.58 -12.17
C LEU A 327 -1.19 7.81 -12.00
N GLY A 328 -1.20 6.49 -12.24
CA GLY A 328 0.00 5.66 -12.20
C GLY A 328 0.90 5.76 -13.43
N ASP A 329 0.43 6.36 -14.53
CA ASP A 329 1.18 6.53 -15.77
C ASP A 329 1.50 8.02 -15.99
N LYS A 330 2.78 8.38 -15.81
CA LYS A 330 3.25 9.76 -15.92
C LYS A 330 2.98 10.39 -17.28
N GLN A 331 3.09 9.63 -18.36
CA GLN A 331 2.86 10.15 -19.70
C GLN A 331 1.37 10.38 -19.93
N ALA A 332 0.54 9.40 -19.56
CA ALA A 332 -0.90 9.53 -19.63
C ALA A 332 -1.39 10.72 -18.81
N LEU A 333 -0.90 10.88 -17.59
CA LEU A 333 -1.25 11.99 -16.72
C LEU A 333 -0.82 13.34 -17.29
N HIS A 334 0.41 13.42 -17.81
CA HIS A 334 0.90 14.64 -18.45
C HIS A 334 0.03 15.05 -19.64
N ASN A 335 -0.38 14.08 -20.47
CA ASN A 335 -1.29 14.32 -21.59
C ASN A 335 -2.67 14.84 -21.11
N VAL A 336 -3.24 14.21 -20.08
CA VAL A 336 -4.56 14.61 -19.53
C VAL A 336 -4.52 16.01 -18.93
N VAL A 337 -3.51 16.33 -18.12
CA VAL A 337 -3.39 17.64 -17.46
C VAL A 337 -3.21 18.77 -18.47
N ASN A 338 -2.57 18.50 -19.61
CA ASN A 338 -2.40 19.46 -20.71
C ASN A 338 -3.54 19.43 -21.74
N THR A 339 -4.57 18.59 -21.55
CA THR A 339 -5.76 18.60 -22.42
C THR A 339 -6.68 19.74 -21.98
N PRO A 340 -7.13 20.63 -22.89
CA PRO A 340 -8.03 21.72 -22.54
C PRO A 340 -9.34 21.20 -21.92
N GLU A 341 -9.74 21.73 -20.76
CA GLU A 341 -10.87 21.20 -19.97
C GLU A 341 -12.18 21.09 -20.79
N HIS A 342 -12.46 22.07 -21.66
CA HIS A 342 -13.66 22.09 -22.49
C HIS A 342 -13.69 20.98 -23.57
N LEU A 343 -12.54 20.38 -23.90
CA LEU A 343 -12.43 19.25 -24.82
C LEU A 343 -12.47 17.89 -24.11
N MET A 344 -12.23 17.85 -22.80
CA MET A 344 -12.12 16.60 -22.05
C MET A 344 -13.40 15.78 -22.08
N ALA A 345 -14.57 16.41 -22.05
CA ALA A 345 -15.85 15.72 -22.17
C ALA A 345 -16.01 15.04 -23.54
N SER A 346 -15.61 15.74 -24.60
CA SER A 346 -15.68 15.26 -25.99
C SER A 346 -14.67 14.17 -26.28
N LEU A 347 -13.49 14.22 -25.65
CA LEU A 347 -12.45 13.20 -25.80
C LEU A 347 -12.66 12.00 -24.88
N GLY A 348 -13.24 12.19 -23.70
CA GLY A 348 -13.38 11.13 -22.71
C GLY A 348 -12.01 10.49 -22.38
N PRO A 349 -11.92 9.16 -22.24
CA PRO A 349 -10.67 8.48 -21.90
C PRO A 349 -9.52 8.68 -22.91
N PHE A 350 -9.78 9.20 -24.11
CA PHE A 350 -8.75 9.47 -25.12
C PHE A 350 -7.83 10.64 -24.75
N CYS A 351 -8.18 11.47 -23.75
CA CYS A 351 -7.30 12.53 -23.23
C CYS A 351 -5.91 12.01 -22.86
N ARG A 352 -5.79 10.74 -22.45
CA ARG A 352 -4.50 10.11 -22.12
C ARG A 352 -3.53 9.99 -23.29
N TYR A 353 -4.01 10.10 -24.54
CA TYR A 353 -3.21 9.98 -25.75
C TYR A 353 -2.93 11.32 -26.42
N VAL A 354 -3.57 12.40 -25.97
CA VAL A 354 -3.43 13.73 -26.56
C VAL A 354 -2.10 14.33 -26.14
N THR A 355 -1.16 14.42 -27.06
CA THR A 355 0.11 15.08 -26.77
C THR A 355 -0.11 16.58 -26.53
N PRO A 356 0.71 17.25 -25.68
CA PRO A 356 0.60 18.69 -25.46
C PRO A 356 0.63 19.53 -26.75
N ALA A 357 1.41 19.11 -27.74
CA ALA A 357 1.47 19.77 -29.05
C ALA A 357 0.12 19.75 -29.79
N VAL A 358 -0.63 18.65 -29.70
CA VAL A 358 -1.98 18.55 -30.29
C VAL A 358 -2.95 19.47 -29.55
N SER A 359 -2.89 19.51 -28.21
CA SER A 359 -3.68 20.45 -27.40
C SER A 359 -3.42 21.90 -27.78
N GLU A 360 -2.15 22.30 -27.95
CA GLU A 360 -1.77 23.65 -28.34
C GLU A 360 -2.35 24.05 -29.70
N ILE A 361 -2.35 23.13 -30.66
CA ILE A 361 -2.94 23.36 -31.98
C ILE A 361 -4.45 23.59 -31.88
N TRP A 362 -5.16 22.78 -31.08
CA TRP A 362 -6.61 22.94 -30.92
C TRP A 362 -6.99 24.28 -30.27
N LEU A 363 -6.16 24.79 -29.36
CA LEU A 363 -6.36 26.12 -28.77
C LEU A 363 -6.20 27.26 -29.78
N GLN A 364 -5.55 27.04 -30.93
CA GLN A 364 -5.42 28.04 -32.00
C GLN A 364 -6.69 28.16 -32.87
N MET A 365 -7.69 27.28 -32.67
CA MET A 365 -8.96 27.40 -33.37
C MET A 365 -9.78 28.55 -32.80
N ASN A 366 -10.32 29.43 -33.64
CA ASN A 366 -11.11 30.58 -33.20
C ASN A 366 -12.44 30.14 -32.59
N ASP A 367 -13.04 29.10 -33.14
CA ASP A 367 -14.31 28.53 -32.69
C ASP A 367 -14.06 27.19 -31.98
N GLN A 368 -14.24 27.21 -30.66
CA GLN A 368 -14.01 26.06 -29.78
C GLN A 368 -15.14 25.01 -29.90
N GLU A 369 -16.33 25.39 -30.39
CA GLU A 369 -17.42 24.44 -30.61
C GLU A 369 -17.15 23.54 -31.83
N ILE A 370 -16.51 24.09 -32.87
CA ILE A 370 -16.10 23.32 -34.05
C ILE A 370 -15.19 22.15 -33.64
N ILE A 371 -14.15 22.42 -32.84
CA ILE A 371 -13.20 21.36 -32.47
C ILE A 371 -13.86 20.31 -31.58
N VAL A 372 -14.77 20.70 -30.68
CA VAL A 372 -15.59 19.75 -29.90
C VAL A 372 -16.33 18.79 -30.82
N ASP A 373 -16.99 19.29 -31.85
CA ASP A 373 -17.76 18.47 -32.78
C ASP A 373 -16.86 17.65 -33.73
N ILE A 374 -15.72 18.19 -34.18
CA ILE A 374 -14.71 17.42 -34.93
C ILE A 374 -14.24 16.20 -34.12
N LEU A 375 -13.90 16.40 -32.84
CA LEU A 375 -13.42 15.33 -31.96
C LEU A 375 -14.52 14.30 -31.67
N LYS A 376 -15.76 14.76 -31.52
CA LYS A 376 -16.93 13.87 -31.40
C LYS A 376 -17.08 13.01 -32.66
N PHE A 377 -17.01 13.60 -33.85
CA PHE A 377 -17.11 12.85 -35.11
C PHE A 377 -15.93 11.91 -35.31
N ALA A 378 -14.73 12.27 -34.87
CA ALA A 378 -13.57 11.41 -34.94
C ALA A 378 -13.77 10.15 -34.09
N ARG A 379 -14.31 10.28 -32.87
CA ARG A 379 -14.68 9.16 -32.01
C ARG A 379 -15.77 8.27 -32.60
N GLU A 380 -16.75 8.85 -33.31
CA GLU A 380 -17.80 8.10 -34.00
C GLU A 380 -17.27 7.35 -35.23
N THR A 381 -16.21 7.87 -35.87
CA THR A 381 -15.71 7.35 -37.15
C THR A 381 -14.59 6.32 -37.00
N PHE A 382 -13.67 6.52 -36.06
CA PHE A 382 -12.50 5.67 -35.88
C PHE A 382 -12.73 4.59 -34.84
N ARG A 383 -12.10 3.43 -35.02
CA ARG A 383 -12.01 2.44 -33.93
C ARG A 383 -11.14 2.99 -32.81
N GLU A 384 -11.40 2.57 -31.57
CA GLU A 384 -10.71 3.12 -30.40
C GLU A 384 -9.18 3.11 -30.53
N LYS A 385 -8.59 1.98 -30.94
CA LYS A 385 -7.14 1.86 -31.12
C LYS A 385 -6.59 2.78 -32.21
N GLU A 386 -7.33 2.97 -33.28
CA GLU A 386 -6.94 3.85 -34.39
C GLU A 386 -6.97 5.31 -33.96
N PHE A 387 -8.03 5.72 -33.25
CA PHE A 387 -8.15 7.08 -32.77
C PHE A 387 -7.07 7.42 -31.74
N ALA A 388 -6.82 6.53 -30.78
CA ALA A 388 -5.73 6.67 -29.83
C ALA A 388 -4.36 6.81 -30.53
N TYR A 389 -4.12 5.99 -31.56
CA TYR A 389 -2.91 6.08 -32.37
C TYR A 389 -2.79 7.43 -33.08
N TYR A 390 -3.86 7.93 -33.72
CA TYR A 390 -3.82 9.22 -34.43
C TYR A 390 -3.66 10.44 -33.52
N LEU A 391 -4.04 10.34 -32.25
CA LEU A 391 -3.82 11.38 -31.25
C LEU A 391 -2.38 11.39 -30.71
N ALA A 392 -1.77 10.20 -30.59
CA ALA A 392 -0.44 10.04 -30.01
C ALA A 392 0.71 10.10 -31.03
N ASP A 393 0.46 9.74 -32.30
CA ASP A 393 1.50 9.62 -33.33
C ASP A 393 2.00 10.99 -33.82
N PRO A 394 3.29 11.33 -33.61
CA PRO A 394 3.87 12.59 -34.09
C PRO A 394 3.75 12.78 -35.61
N SER A 395 3.70 11.70 -36.40
CA SER A 395 3.56 11.81 -37.86
C SER A 395 2.19 12.36 -38.28
N ARG A 396 1.19 12.29 -37.40
CA ARG A 396 -0.16 12.83 -37.63
C ARG A 396 -0.29 14.29 -37.22
N LEU A 397 0.72 14.85 -36.55
CA LEU A 397 0.71 16.24 -36.10
C LEU A 397 0.50 17.22 -37.25
N VAL A 398 1.10 16.97 -38.42
CA VAL A 398 0.96 17.82 -39.62
C VAL A 398 -0.52 17.99 -40.04
N VAL A 399 -1.32 16.95 -39.87
CA VAL A 399 -2.75 16.98 -40.19
C VAL A 399 -3.50 17.79 -39.14
N TRP A 400 -3.22 17.57 -37.86
CA TRP A 400 -3.78 18.38 -36.77
C TRP A 400 -3.44 19.87 -36.93
N SER A 401 -2.18 20.19 -37.23
CA SER A 401 -1.71 21.57 -37.46
C SER A 401 -2.38 22.28 -38.65
N SER A 402 -2.99 21.53 -39.57
CA SER A 402 -3.72 22.13 -40.70
C SER A 402 -5.12 22.64 -40.32
N LEU A 403 -5.68 22.17 -39.19
CA LEU A 403 -7.06 22.49 -38.82
C LEU A 403 -7.31 23.98 -38.55
N PRO A 404 -6.45 24.72 -37.81
CA PRO A 404 -6.69 26.14 -37.59
C PRO A 404 -6.77 26.91 -38.91
N ALA A 405 -5.86 26.67 -39.86
CA ALA A 405 -5.90 27.31 -41.17
C ALA A 405 -7.18 26.96 -41.96
N LYS A 406 -7.61 25.70 -41.89
CA LYS A 406 -8.81 25.21 -42.59
C LYS A 406 -10.09 25.81 -42.03
N PHE A 407 -10.24 25.89 -40.71
CA PHE A 407 -11.49 26.26 -40.06
C PHE A 407 -11.58 27.74 -39.65
N ASN A 408 -10.46 28.43 -39.33
CA ASN A 408 -10.51 29.83 -38.91
C ASN A 408 -10.86 30.79 -40.06
N ASN A 409 -10.47 30.47 -41.29
CA ASN A 409 -10.62 31.35 -42.45
C ASN A 409 -11.78 30.97 -43.37
N ASN A 410 -12.06 29.67 -43.51
CA ASN A 410 -12.87 29.16 -44.62
C ASN A 410 -14.21 28.55 -44.20
N PHE A 411 -14.48 28.39 -42.90
CA PHE A 411 -15.68 27.68 -42.42
C PHE A 411 -16.41 28.49 -41.33
N LYS A 412 -17.63 28.95 -41.64
CA LYS A 412 -18.50 29.63 -40.65
C LYS A 412 -19.45 28.60 -40.04
N TYR A 413 -19.09 28.03 -38.90
CA TYR A 413 -19.92 27.08 -38.19
C TYR A 413 -20.91 27.78 -37.26
N GLN A 414 -22.16 27.32 -37.28
CA GLN A 414 -23.17 27.65 -36.28
C GLN A 414 -24.02 26.40 -36.08
N ARG A 415 -23.85 25.72 -34.95
CA ARG A 415 -24.47 24.41 -34.67
C ARG A 415 -25.99 24.39 -34.86
N ASP A 416 -26.66 25.47 -34.46
CA ASP A 416 -28.13 25.58 -34.46
C ASP A 416 -28.70 26.56 -35.49
N ALA A 417 -27.89 27.07 -36.43
CA ALA A 417 -28.39 28.00 -37.43
C ALA A 417 -29.28 27.27 -38.46
N MET A 418 -30.59 27.54 -38.43
CA MET A 418 -31.49 27.22 -39.53
C MET A 418 -31.16 28.14 -40.72
N LYS A 419 -30.17 27.77 -41.53
CA LYS A 419 -29.99 28.42 -42.83
C LYS A 419 -30.78 27.67 -43.90
N SER A 420 -31.66 28.43 -44.53
CA SER A 420 -32.50 28.12 -45.68
C SER A 420 -31.91 27.05 -46.61
N ASN A 421 -32.72 26.01 -46.87
CA ASN A 421 -32.64 25.05 -47.97
C ASN A 421 -31.23 24.55 -48.37
N LEU A 422 -30.93 23.33 -47.92
CA LEU A 422 -29.84 22.40 -48.30
C LEU A 422 -28.73 22.26 -47.24
N ILE A 423 -28.82 21.12 -46.52
CA ILE A 423 -27.85 20.48 -45.62
C ILE A 423 -27.64 21.21 -44.27
N ARG A 424 -27.85 20.47 -43.17
CA ARG A 424 -27.64 20.97 -41.80
C ARG A 424 -26.14 21.22 -41.61
N ASN A 425 -25.72 22.36 -41.04
CA ASN A 425 -24.29 22.72 -40.83
C ASN A 425 -23.45 21.60 -40.19
N GLU A 426 -24.05 20.75 -39.36
CA GLU A 426 -23.41 19.54 -38.82
C GLU A 426 -22.97 18.55 -39.91
N GLN A 427 -23.82 18.32 -40.90
CA GLN A 427 -23.60 17.35 -41.98
C GLN A 427 -22.57 17.86 -43.00
N ASP A 428 -22.49 19.17 -43.21
CA ASP A 428 -21.39 19.80 -43.93
C ASP A 428 -20.08 19.64 -43.15
N LEU A 429 -20.08 19.91 -41.84
CA LEU A 429 -18.91 19.69 -40.99
C LEU A 429 -18.47 18.21 -41.02
N ARG A 430 -19.40 17.25 -40.98
CA ARG A 430 -19.10 15.81 -41.12
C ARG A 430 -18.44 15.50 -42.47
N THR A 431 -18.90 16.10 -43.56
CA THR A 431 -18.30 15.92 -44.90
C THR A 431 -16.88 16.47 -44.95
N VAL A 432 -16.66 17.67 -44.41
CA VAL A 432 -15.31 18.26 -44.31
C VAL A 432 -14.40 17.43 -43.40
N CYS A 433 -14.94 16.92 -42.30
CA CYS A 433 -14.25 16.03 -41.36
C CYS A 433 -13.86 14.70 -42.01
N ALA A 434 -14.67 14.14 -42.91
CA ALA A 434 -14.31 12.92 -43.62
C ALA A 434 -12.99 13.07 -44.39
N GLY A 435 -12.74 14.23 -45.02
CA GLY A 435 -11.47 14.53 -45.67
C GLY A 435 -10.30 14.70 -44.68
N VAL A 436 -10.55 15.30 -43.51
CA VAL A 436 -9.56 15.38 -42.41
C VAL A 436 -9.24 13.99 -41.87
N PHE A 437 -10.25 13.14 -41.71
CA PHE A 437 -10.09 11.79 -41.18
C PHE A 437 -9.34 10.89 -42.15
N GLU A 438 -9.56 11.05 -43.46
CA GLU A 438 -8.75 10.39 -44.47
C GLU A 438 -7.30 10.90 -44.46
N SER A 439 -7.10 12.21 -44.28
CA SER A 439 -5.77 12.79 -44.08
C SER A 439 -5.07 12.19 -42.85
N LEU A 440 -5.80 11.98 -41.74
CA LEU A 440 -5.28 11.32 -40.54
C LEU A 440 -4.93 9.84 -40.79
N ARG A 441 -5.71 9.10 -41.60
CA ARG A 441 -5.33 7.73 -41.98
C ARG A 441 -4.01 7.71 -42.75
N GLN A 442 -3.86 8.63 -43.69
CA GLN A 442 -2.70 8.68 -44.60
C GLN A 442 -1.48 9.39 -44.00
N GLY A 443 -1.65 10.19 -42.95
CA GLY A 443 -0.58 10.97 -42.33
C GLY A 443 -0.09 12.17 -43.16
N LYS A 444 -0.92 12.67 -44.08
CA LYS A 444 -0.62 13.83 -44.94
C LYS A 444 -1.89 14.64 -45.16
N VAL A 445 -1.74 15.95 -45.34
CA VAL A 445 -2.87 16.85 -45.64
C VAL A 445 -3.29 16.64 -47.09
N LEU A 446 -4.57 16.29 -47.31
CA LEU A 446 -5.18 16.12 -48.63
C LEU A 446 -5.88 17.38 -49.14
#